data_AF-A0A5C5PQ02-F1
#
_entry.id   AF-A0A5C5PQ02-F1
#
_cell.length_a   1.000
_cell.length_b   1.000
_cell.length_c   1.000
_cell.angle_alpha   90.00
_cell.angle_beta   90.00
_cell.angle_gamma   90.00
#
_symmetry.space_group_name_H-M   'P 1'
#
loop_
_entity.id
_entity.type
_entity.pdbx_description
1 polymer ?
#
loop_
_entity_poly.entity_id
_entity_poly.type
_entity_poly.pdbx_seq_one_letter_code
_entity_poly.pdbx_strand_id
1 'polypeptide(L)' 'MNLSPLNRRRFERFKANKRGWWSLWLFLILFVLSLGAELIANDKPLAVHFDGDWYFPALKRYPETTFGGP' A
#
# COMPACT_ATOMS: atom_id res chain seq x y z
N MET A 1 11.27 22.14 -13.22
CA MET A 1 11.43 21.16 -14.31
C MET A 1 10.62 21.62 -15.52
N ASN A 2 11.27 22.09 -16.59
CA ASN A 2 10.58 22.54 -17.79
C ASN A 2 10.43 21.34 -18.75
N LEU A 3 9.21 20.82 -18.91
CA LEU A 3 8.97 19.73 -19.85
C LEU A 3 9.16 20.25 -21.27
N SER A 4 9.94 19.54 -22.08
CA SER A 4 10.08 19.90 -23.50
C SER A 4 8.68 20.00 -24.15
N PRO A 5 8.47 20.91 -25.11
CA PRO A 5 7.16 21.11 -25.75
C PRO A 5 6.57 19.81 -26.31
N LEU A 6 7.43 18.90 -26.77
CA LEU A 6 7.06 17.59 -27.27
C LEU A 6 6.53 16.67 -26.15
N ASN A 7 7.20 16.63 -25.00
CA ASN A 7 6.77 15.82 -23.86
C ASN A 7 5.46 16.34 -23.28
N ARG A 8 5.25 17.65 -23.27
CA ARG A 8 3.97 18.24 -22.84
C ARG A 8 2.82 17.79 -23.75
N ARG A 9 2.99 17.84 -25.08
CA ARG A 9 1.98 17.36 -26.04
C ARG A 9 1.69 15.87 -25.89
N ARG A 10 2.71 15.04 -25.63
CA ARG A 10 2.53 13.60 -25.36
C ARG A 10 1.73 13.36 -24.07
N PHE A 11 2.02 14.12 -23.02
CA PHE A 11 1.30 14.02 -21.75
C PHE A 11 -0.17 14.43 -21.88
N GLU A 12 -0.47 15.52 -22.58
CA GLU A 12 -1.85 15.92 -22.85
C GLU A 12 -2.60 14.86 -23.68
N ARG A 13 -1.95 14.28 -24.69
CA ARG A 13 -2.52 13.15 -25.47
C ARG A 13 -2.78 11.92 -24.61
N PHE A 14 -1.88 11.60 -23.69
CA PHE A 14 -2.06 10.50 -22.76
C PHE A 14 -3.23 10.74 -21.80
N LYS A 15 -3.34 11.95 -21.22
CA LYS A 15 -4.48 12.35 -20.37
C LYS A 15 -5.82 12.33 -21.12
N ALA A 16 -5.82 12.71 -22.40
CA ALA A 16 -7.03 12.66 -23.24
C ALA A 16 -7.49 11.22 -23.52
N ASN A 17 -6.61 10.23 -23.44
CA ASN A 17 -6.96 8.82 -23.58
C ASN A 17 -7.53 8.27 -22.27
N LYS A 18 -8.86 8.32 -22.12
CA LYS A 18 -9.57 7.82 -20.93
C LYS A 18 -9.19 6.39 -20.57
N ARG A 19 -9.04 5.48 -21.54
CA ARG A 19 -8.67 4.08 -21.28
C ARG A 19 -7.25 3.98 -20.72
N GLY A 20 -6.29 4.67 -21.35
CA GLY A 20 -4.91 4.72 -20.87
C GLY A 20 -4.79 5.32 -19.46
N TRP A 21 -5.59 6.34 -19.15
CA TRP A 21 -5.63 6.94 -17.81
C TRP A 21 -6.18 5.97 -16.76
N TRP A 22 -7.29 5.29 -17.04
CA TRP A 22 -7.85 4.27 -16.13
C TRP A 22 -6.91 3.07 -15.94
N SER A 23 -6.27 2.58 -17.01
CA SER A 23 -5.28 1.50 -16.92
C SER A 23 -4.06 1.90 -16.09
N LEU A 24 -3.61 3.16 -16.18
CA LEU A 24 -2.53 3.66 -15.32
C LEU A 24 -2.92 3.61 -13.85
N TRP A 25 -4.13 4.07 -13.51
CA TRP A 25 -4.61 4.02 -12.13
C TRP A 25 -4.77 2.59 -11.62
N LEU A 26 -5.35 1.70 -12.43
CA LEU A 26 -5.47 0.29 -12.07
C LEU A 26 -4.09 -0.33 -11.83
N PHE A 27 -3.13 -0.09 -12.74
CA PHE A 27 -1.77 -0.57 -12.59
C PHE A 27 -1.10 -0.01 -11.34
N LEU A 28 -1.22 1.30 -11.08
CA LEU A 28 -0.65 1.93 -9.88
C LEU A 28 -1.23 1.34 -8.60
N ILE A 29 -2.54 1.12 -8.54
CA ILE A 29 -3.19 0.49 -7.38
C ILE A 29 -2.64 -0.91 -7.18
N LEU A 30 -2.63 -1.75 -8.22
CA LEU A 30 -2.11 -3.12 -8.13
C LEU A 30 -0.63 -3.15 -7.74
N PHE A 31 0.17 -2.25 -8.32
CA PHE A 31 1.59 -2.13 -8.03
C PHE A 31 1.85 -1.71 -6.58
N VAL A 32 1.16 -0.68 -6.09
CA VAL A 32 1.27 -0.24 -4.68
C VAL A 32 0.80 -1.35 -3.73
N LEU A 33 -0.29 -2.04 -4.04
CA LEU A 33 -0.75 -3.18 -3.27
C LEU A 33 0.26 -4.33 -3.28
N SER A 34 0.96 -4.58 -4.40
CA SER A 34 2.00 -5.60 -4.47
C SER A 34 3.23 -5.25 -3.62
N LEU A 35 3.59 -3.97 -3.54
CA LEU A 35 4.67 -3.51 -2.66
C LEU A 35 4.28 -3.60 -1.18
N GLY A 36 3.01 -3.30 -0.86
CA GLY A 36 2.44 -3.44 0.47
C GLY A 36 1.89 -4.83 0.78
N ALA A 37 2.14 -5.83 -0.07
CA ALA A 37 1.55 -7.16 0.10
C ALA A 37 2.04 -7.82 1.39
N GLU A 38 3.30 -7.61 1.80
CA GLU A 38 3.80 -8.12 3.09
C GLU A 38 3.16 -7.42 4.31
N LEU A 39 2.59 -6.22 4.14
CA LEU A 39 1.80 -5.55 5.18
C LEU A 39 0.38 -6.11 5.22
N ILE A 40 -0.24 -6.34 4.06
CA ILE A 40 -1.63 -6.81 3.97
C ILE A 40 -1.74 -8.31 4.26
N ALA A 41 -0.81 -9.10 3.75
CA ALA A 41 -0.69 -10.55 3.91
C ALA A 41 0.41 -10.90 4.93
N ASN A 42 0.52 -10.11 6.00
CA ASN A 42 1.43 -10.43 7.09
C ASN A 42 0.95 -11.72 7.77
N ASP A 43 1.85 -12.70 8.00
CA ASP A 43 1.54 -13.93 8.74
C ASP A 43 1.06 -13.66 10.18
N LYS A 44 1.34 -12.44 10.69
CA LYS A 44 0.91 -11.98 12.00
C LYS A 44 -0.24 -10.99 11.85
N PRO A 45 -1.21 -11.01 12.79
CA PRO A 45 -2.31 -10.04 12.78
C PRO A 45 -1.78 -8.60 12.80
N LEU A 46 -2.39 -7.76 11.97
CA LEU A 46 -2.07 -6.33 11.87
C LEU A 46 -2.35 -5.59 13.18
N ALA A 47 -3.51 -5.86 13.78
CA ALA A 47 -3.94 -5.31 15.06
C ALA A 47 -4.64 -6.39 15.88
N VAL A 48 -4.40 -6.38 17.19
CA VAL A 48 -5.02 -7.26 18.19
C VAL A 48 -5.47 -6.39 19.35
N HIS A 49 -6.72 -6.54 19.78
CA HIS A 49 -7.19 -5.92 21.01
C HIS A 49 -7.13 -6.96 22.13
N PHE A 50 -6.37 -6.68 23.19
CA PHE A 50 -6.17 -7.60 24.30
C PHE A 50 -6.12 -6.82 25.62
N ASP A 51 -6.82 -7.30 26.65
CA ASP A 51 -6.82 -6.69 27.99
C ASP A 51 -7.04 -5.17 28.03
N GLY A 52 -7.89 -4.64 27.14
CA GLY A 52 -8.20 -3.20 27.06
C GLY A 52 -7.24 -2.36 26.21
N ASP A 53 -6.14 -2.94 25.74
CA ASP A 53 -5.13 -2.24 24.94
C ASP A 53 -5.08 -2.71 23.47
N TRP A 54 -4.62 -1.84 22.59
CA TRP A 54 -4.40 -2.13 21.18
C TRP A 54 -2.93 -2.50 20.92
N TYR A 55 -2.73 -3.69 20.37
CA TYR A 55 -1.43 -4.24 19.99
C TYR A 55 -1.33 -4.32 18.48
N PHE A 56 -0.13 -4.08 17.94
CA PHE A 56 0.15 -4.17 16.50
C PHE A 56 1.31 -5.15 16.23
N PRO A 57 1.08 -6.48 16.31
CA PRO A 57 2.13 -7.50 16.21
C PRO A 57 2.90 -7.50 14.88
N ALA A 58 2.27 -6.99 13.81
CA ALA A 58 2.91 -6.81 12.51
C ALA A 58 4.02 -5.73 12.52
N LEU A 59 3.95 -4.74 13.42
CA LEU A 59 4.92 -3.65 13.53
C LEU A 59 5.93 -3.85 14.66
N LYS A 60 5.52 -4.52 15.73
CA LYS A 60 6.35 -4.73 16.94
C LYS A 60 6.18 -6.16 17.45
N ARG A 61 7.30 -6.79 17.82
CA ARG A 61 7.28 -8.11 18.46
C ARG A 61 6.91 -7.95 19.94
N TYR A 62 5.85 -8.61 20.37
CA TYR A 62 5.44 -8.69 21.78
C TYR A 62 5.82 -10.07 22.33
N PRO A 63 6.35 -10.18 23.56
CA PRO A 63 6.59 -11.47 24.21
C PRO A 63 5.27 -12.18 24.53
N GLU A 64 5.28 -13.52 24.51
CA GLU A 64 4.06 -14.34 24.68
C GLU A 64 3.39 -14.15 26.06
N THR A 65 4.15 -13.76 27.07
CA THR A 65 3.66 -13.37 28.40
C THR A 65 2.66 -12.20 28.35
N THR A 66 2.73 -11.35 27.32
CA THR A 66 1.80 -10.20 27.13
C THR A 66 0.38 -10.67 26.83
N PHE A 67 0.23 -11.83 26.20
CA PHE A 67 -1.07 -12.40 25.82
C PHE A 67 -1.51 -13.56 26.75
N GLY A 68 -0.86 -13.69 27.92
CA GLY A 68 -1.14 -14.77 28.88
C GLY A 68 -0.49 -16.12 28.54
N GLY A 69 0.54 -16.13 27.68
CA GLY A 69 1.37 -17.31 27.43
C GLY A 69 2.29 -17.65 28.62
N PRO A 70 2.77 -18.90 28.71
CA PRO A 70 3.63 -19.37 29.81
C PRO A 70 4.98 -18.64 29.89
#